data_AF-A0AAU0VXB3-F1
#
_entry.id   AF-A0AAU0VXB3-F1
#
_cell.length_a   1.000
_cell.length_b   1.000
_cell.length_c   1.000
_cell.angle_alpha   90.00
_cell.angle_beta   90.00
_cell.angle_gamma   90.00
#
_symmetry.space_group_name_H-M   'P 1'
#
loop_
_entity.id
_entity.type
_entity.pdbx_description
1 polymer ?
#
loop_
_entity_poly.entity_id
_entity_poly.type
_entity_poly.pdbx_seq_one_letter_code
_entity_poly.pdbx_strand_id
1 'polypeptide(L)'
;MNPVAELLADMIRRYPCLVANRTQALHDALIVAGNGLEWRDGLLASRVPDSRSCRESHMQRRLTPKETELYAAAGLELSETRRTGICAAEHLRAEAPQLALAQGPLDRTPYPPSPGLLIFEIPDNAHEAWHKAAREIAATVGPLWLNPAADELAHENRYMEAQRAAGISLLRERFPSCAG
;
A
#
# COMPACT_ATOMS: atom_id res chain seq x y z
N MET A 1 -15.60 17.46 -3.15
CA MET A 1 -14.48 16.94 -2.33
C MET A 1 -13.86 15.79 -3.11
N ASN A 2 -12.54 15.56 -3.06
CA ASN A 2 -11.89 14.52 -3.88
C ASN A 2 -11.83 13.21 -3.07
N PRO A 3 -12.69 12.21 -3.36
CA PRO A 3 -12.81 11.02 -2.53
C PRO A 3 -11.51 10.19 -2.48
N VAL A 4 -10.67 10.30 -3.52
CA VAL A 4 -9.34 9.65 -3.52
C VAL A 4 -8.46 10.30 -2.46
N ALA A 5 -8.32 11.63 -2.50
CA ALA A 5 -7.44 12.34 -1.57
C ALA A 5 -7.87 12.13 -0.12
N GLU A 6 -9.17 12.07 0.14
CA GLU A 6 -9.72 11.80 1.47
C GLU A 6 -9.34 10.40 1.97
N LEU A 7 -9.58 9.35 1.17
CA LEU A 7 -9.23 7.98 1.55
C LEU A 7 -7.72 7.83 1.75
N LEU A 8 -6.90 8.34 0.83
CA LEU A 8 -5.44 8.22 0.93
C LEU A 8 -4.90 8.99 2.14
N ALA A 9 -5.41 10.19 2.42
CA ALA A 9 -5.02 10.94 3.62
C ALA A 9 -5.39 10.19 4.90
N ASP A 10 -6.54 9.52 4.93
CA ASP A 10 -6.92 8.67 6.05
C ASP A 10 -6.00 7.45 6.20
N MET A 11 -5.66 6.76 5.11
CA MET A 11 -4.71 5.64 5.12
C MET A 11 -3.33 6.07 5.62
N ILE A 12 -2.77 7.15 5.08
CA ILE A 12 -1.48 7.73 5.52
C ILE A 12 -1.56 8.13 7.00
N ARG A 13 -2.66 8.77 7.40
CA ARG A 13 -2.84 9.17 8.80
C ARG A 13 -2.90 7.95 9.71
N ARG A 14 -3.57 6.86 9.35
CA ARG A 14 -3.71 5.66 10.21
C ARG A 14 -2.43 4.83 10.25
N TYR A 15 -1.76 4.69 9.11
CA TYR A 15 -0.63 3.78 8.87
C TYR A 15 0.59 4.47 8.23
N PRO A 16 1.14 5.56 8.81
CA PRO A 16 2.14 6.39 8.14
C PRO A 16 3.47 5.67 7.85
N CYS A 17 3.80 4.62 8.60
CA CYS A 17 5.00 3.80 8.35
C CYS A 17 4.80 2.71 7.29
N LEU A 18 3.55 2.43 6.89
CA LEU A 18 3.23 1.47 5.84
C LEU A 18 2.90 2.17 4.52
N VAL A 19 2.25 3.33 4.61
CA VAL A 19 1.85 4.17 3.49
C VAL A 19 2.21 5.62 3.80
N ALA A 20 3.44 5.99 3.48
CA ALA A 20 4.02 7.31 3.81
C ALA A 20 3.64 8.41 2.81
N ASN A 21 3.16 8.05 1.61
CA ASN A 21 2.83 9.00 0.55
C ASN A 21 1.69 8.49 -0.35
N ARG A 22 1.21 9.34 -1.25
CA ARG A 22 0.14 9.03 -2.22
C ARG A 22 0.37 7.75 -3.00
N THR A 23 1.58 7.56 -3.55
CA THR A 23 1.89 6.41 -4.42
C THR A 23 1.82 5.11 -3.64
N GLN A 24 2.38 5.08 -2.42
CA GLN A 24 2.28 3.93 -1.53
C GLN A 24 0.84 3.66 -1.08
N ALA A 25 0.07 4.71 -0.79
CA ALA A 25 -1.33 4.58 -0.42
C ALA A 25 -2.20 4.07 -1.59
N LEU A 26 -1.94 4.51 -2.83
CA LEU A 26 -2.60 3.97 -4.02
C LEU A 26 -2.18 2.54 -4.31
N HIS A 27 -0.90 2.21 -4.14
CA HIS A 27 -0.41 0.84 -4.21
C HIS A 27 -1.16 -0.05 -3.23
N ASP A 28 -1.23 0.35 -1.97
CA ASP A 28 -1.96 -0.40 -0.96
C ASP A 28 -3.46 -0.49 -1.28
N ALA A 29 -4.09 0.60 -1.75
CA ALA A 29 -5.52 0.65 -2.00
C ALA A 29 -6.00 -0.13 -3.24
N LEU A 30 -5.20 -0.16 -4.32
CA LEU A 30 -5.62 -0.70 -5.62
C LEU A 30 -4.84 -1.94 -6.07
N ILE A 31 -3.63 -2.16 -5.54
CA ILE A 31 -2.68 -3.16 -6.01
C ILE A 31 -2.41 -4.26 -4.98
N VAL A 32 -2.58 -4.00 -3.68
CA VAL A 32 -2.42 -5.04 -2.66
C VAL A 32 -3.71 -5.87 -2.53
N ALA A 33 -3.62 -7.16 -2.86
CA ALA A 33 -4.74 -8.08 -2.67
C ALA A 33 -5.04 -8.27 -1.18
N GLY A 34 -6.31 -8.28 -0.80
CA GLY A 34 -6.73 -8.52 0.57
C GLY A 34 -6.47 -7.36 1.54
N ASN A 35 -6.27 -6.14 1.02
CA ASN A 35 -6.16 -4.90 1.81
C ASN A 35 -7.45 -4.53 2.60
N GLY A 36 -8.55 -5.26 2.40
CA GLY A 36 -9.83 -5.03 3.07
C GLY A 36 -10.68 -3.93 2.46
N LEU A 37 -10.29 -3.35 1.32
CA LEU A 37 -11.11 -2.40 0.55
C LEU A 37 -11.94 -3.12 -0.52
N GLU A 38 -13.03 -2.49 -0.93
CA GLU A 38 -13.88 -2.92 -2.04
C GLU A 38 -14.59 -1.73 -2.71
N TRP A 39 -15.01 -1.92 -3.95
CA TRP A 39 -15.85 -0.97 -4.66
C TRP A 39 -17.28 -1.01 -4.13
N ARG A 40 -17.82 0.16 -3.74
CA ARG A 40 -19.21 0.34 -3.31
C ARG A 40 -19.71 1.69 -3.82
N ASP A 41 -20.78 1.66 -4.61
CA ASP A 41 -21.42 2.86 -5.18
C ASP A 41 -20.43 3.82 -5.89
N GLY A 42 -19.47 3.26 -6.63
CA GLY A 42 -18.47 4.03 -7.37
C GLY A 42 -17.32 4.61 -6.53
N LEU A 43 -17.20 4.23 -5.26
CA LEU A 43 -16.14 4.62 -4.35
C LEU A 43 -15.42 3.39 -3.79
N LEU A 44 -14.16 3.54 -3.41
CA LEU A 44 -13.49 2.54 -2.57
C LEU A 44 -13.86 2.76 -1.11
N ALA A 45 -14.29 1.69 -0.46
CA ALA A 45 -14.67 1.68 0.95
C ALA A 45 -14.11 0.44 1.65
N SER A 46 -13.97 0.52 2.97
CA SER A 46 -13.57 -0.62 3.79
C SER A 46 -14.69 -1.66 3.85
N ARG A 47 -14.39 -2.92 3.54
CA ARG A 47 -15.33 -4.06 3.68
C ARG A 47 -15.77 -4.23 5.12
N VAL A 48 -14.82 -4.13 6.04
CA VAL A 48 -15.02 -4.12 7.49
C VAL A 48 -14.42 -2.84 8.04
N PRO A 49 -15.09 -2.08 8.92
CA PRO A 49 -14.49 -0.93 9.56
C PRO A 49 -13.20 -1.34 10.28
N ASP A 50 -12.04 -0.99 9.73
CA ASP A 50 -10.76 -1.25 10.39
C ASP A 50 -10.49 -0.12 11.37
N SER A 51 -10.76 -0.36 12.65
CA SER A 51 -10.43 0.59 13.71
C SER A 51 -8.96 0.58 14.07
N ARG A 52 -8.18 -0.40 13.59
CA ARG A 52 -6.78 -0.53 13.94
C ARG A 52 -6.00 0.64 13.37
N SER A 53 -4.95 0.98 14.08
CA SER A 53 -3.96 1.94 13.60
C SER A 53 -2.56 1.40 13.83
N CYS A 54 -1.61 1.96 13.08
CA CYS A 54 -0.19 1.72 13.32
C CYS A 54 0.19 2.09 14.77
N ARG A 55 -0.43 3.12 15.35
CA ARG A 55 -0.19 3.54 16.74
C ARG A 55 -0.57 2.43 17.72
N GLU A 56 -1.77 1.87 17.60
CA GLU A 56 -2.20 0.75 18.45
C GLU A 56 -1.32 -0.48 18.27
N SER A 57 -0.97 -0.79 17.02
CA SER A 57 -0.12 -1.94 16.69
C SER A 57 1.29 -1.80 17.29
N HIS A 58 1.88 -0.60 17.27
CA HIS A 58 3.18 -0.36 17.90
C HIS A 58 3.09 -0.35 19.42
N MET A 59 2.03 0.21 20.01
CA MET A 59 1.82 0.20 21.46
C MET A 59 1.66 -1.23 22.00
N GLN A 60 0.97 -2.11 21.29
CA GLN A 60 0.85 -3.53 21.65
C GLN A 60 2.17 -4.30 21.53
N ARG A 61 3.07 -3.87 20.65
CA ARG A 61 4.38 -4.49 20.41
C ARG A 61 5.52 -3.85 21.22
N ARG A 62 5.21 -2.83 22.01
CA ARG A 62 6.14 -2.15 22.90
C ARG A 62 6.59 -3.12 23.98
N LEU A 63 7.90 -3.24 24.15
CA LEU A 63 8.48 -4.06 25.20
C LEU A 63 8.23 -3.42 26.57
N THR A 64 7.99 -4.25 27.56
CA THR A 64 8.00 -3.83 28.97
C THR A 64 9.41 -3.44 29.40
N PRO A 65 9.57 -2.71 30.52
CA PRO A 65 10.89 -2.39 31.07
C PRO A 65 11.73 -3.66 31.31
N LYS A 66 11.12 -4.71 31.86
CA LYS A 66 11.79 -5.99 32.12
C LYS A 66 12.26 -6.68 30.83
N GLU A 67 11.45 -6.68 29.79
CA GLU A 67 11.88 -7.20 28.48
C GLU A 67 13.00 -6.36 27.88
N THR A 68 12.92 -5.04 28.00
CA THR A 68 13.97 -4.13 27.52
C THR A 68 15.32 -4.41 28.20
N GLU A 69 15.33 -4.64 29.52
CA GLU A 69 16.52 -5.06 30.28
C GLU A 69 17.08 -6.40 29.79
N LEU A 70 16.22 -7.38 29.52
CA LEU A 70 16.64 -8.70 29.00
C LEU A 70 17.33 -8.59 27.63
N TYR A 71 16.79 -7.78 26.72
CA TYR A 71 17.41 -7.55 25.42
C TYR A 71 18.74 -6.81 25.53
N ALA A 72 18.82 -5.81 26.42
CA ALA A 72 20.06 -5.08 26.68
C ALA A 72 21.14 -6.01 27.28
N ALA A 73 20.77 -6.88 28.23
CA ALA A 73 21.68 -7.88 28.81
C ALA A 73 22.18 -8.89 27.77
N ALA A 74 21.38 -9.18 26.75
CA ALA A 74 21.75 -10.01 25.61
C ALA A 74 22.58 -9.26 24.55
N GLY A 75 22.87 -7.97 24.74
CA GLY A 75 23.62 -7.15 23.78
C GLY A 75 22.85 -6.84 22.49
N LEU A 76 21.52 -6.93 22.50
CA LEU A 76 20.67 -6.68 21.34
C LEU A 76 20.23 -5.21 21.29
N GLU A 77 20.47 -4.53 20.17
CA GLU A 77 19.96 -3.18 19.95
C GLU A 77 18.45 -3.20 19.66
N LEU A 78 17.70 -2.38 20.40
CA LEU A 78 16.26 -2.21 20.24
C LEU A 78 15.96 -0.92 19.47
N SER A 79 15.07 -1.02 18.47
CA SER A 79 14.54 0.17 17.82
C SER A 79 13.77 1.06 18.80
N GLU A 80 13.74 2.37 18.54
CA GLU A 80 13.00 3.32 19.37
C GLU A 80 11.52 2.93 19.50
N THR A 81 10.88 2.54 18.39
CA THR A 81 9.49 2.08 18.39
C THR A 81 9.26 0.87 19.31
N ARG A 82 10.21 -0.08 19.39
CA ARG A 82 10.09 -1.22 20.33
C ARG A 82 10.16 -0.79 21.79
N ARG A 83 10.90 0.28 22.10
CA ARG A 83 11.03 0.83 23.46
C ARG A 83 9.85 1.71 23.86
N THR A 84 9.41 2.61 22.98
CA THR A 84 8.44 3.67 23.31
C THR A 84 7.02 3.34 22.86
N GLY A 85 6.86 2.49 21.85
CA GLY A 85 5.60 2.26 21.15
C GLY A 85 5.24 3.36 20.14
N ILE A 86 6.09 4.38 19.99
CA ILE A 86 5.87 5.49 19.06
C ILE A 86 6.31 5.08 17.65
N CYS A 87 5.46 5.34 16.66
CA CYS A 87 5.78 5.14 15.26
C CYS A 87 6.91 6.08 14.81
N ALA A 88 7.94 5.56 14.14
CA ALA A 88 8.99 6.41 13.56
C ALA A 88 8.45 7.43 12.53
N ALA A 89 7.33 7.09 11.86
CA ALA A 89 6.66 7.93 10.88
C ALA A 89 5.52 8.78 11.48
N GLU A 90 5.45 8.94 12.80
CA GLU A 90 4.35 9.67 13.45
C GLU A 90 4.19 11.11 12.94
N HIS A 91 5.30 11.76 12.57
CA HIS A 91 5.33 13.11 12.02
C HIS A 91 4.49 13.26 10.74
N LEU A 92 4.36 12.21 9.92
CA LEU A 92 3.60 12.26 8.67
C LEU A 92 2.09 12.37 8.85
N ARG A 93 1.54 12.06 10.05
CA ARG A 93 0.08 12.07 10.26
C ARG A 93 -0.54 13.45 10.06
N ALA A 94 0.17 14.49 10.47
CA ALA A 94 -0.27 15.88 10.30
C ALA A 94 -0.19 16.33 8.83
N GLU A 95 0.76 15.78 8.08
CA GLU A 95 1.02 16.08 6.67
C GLU A 95 0.18 15.24 5.70
N ALA A 96 -0.58 14.26 6.22
CA ALA A 96 -1.34 13.32 5.41
C ALA A 96 -2.25 13.97 4.33
N PRO A 97 -2.96 15.09 4.60
CA PRO A 97 -3.75 15.77 3.56
C PRO A 97 -2.90 16.23 2.37
N GLN A 98 -1.70 16.74 2.62
CA GLN A 98 -0.78 17.21 1.58
C GLN A 98 -0.12 16.03 0.85
N LEU A 99 0.34 15.03 1.62
CA LEU A 99 0.97 13.82 1.10
C LEU A 99 0.02 12.99 0.22
N ALA A 100 -1.31 13.11 0.42
CA ALA A 100 -2.32 12.45 -0.40
C ALA A 100 -2.54 13.09 -1.78
N LEU A 101 -2.01 14.29 -2.04
CA LEU A 101 -2.26 15.04 -3.28
C LEU A 101 -1.17 14.86 -4.33
N ALA A 102 0.09 14.71 -3.91
CA ALA A 102 1.24 14.63 -4.80
C ALA A 102 1.85 13.23 -4.80
N GLN A 103 2.29 12.77 -5.98
CA GLN A 103 3.01 11.50 -6.11
C GLN A 103 4.30 11.53 -5.29
N GLY A 104 4.60 10.41 -4.66
CA GLY A 104 5.88 10.14 -4.01
C GLY A 104 6.52 8.86 -4.58
N PRO A 105 7.68 8.46 -4.06
CA PRO A 105 8.30 7.21 -4.44
C PRO A 105 7.49 6.00 -3.94
N LEU A 106 7.48 4.94 -4.74
CA LEU A 106 7.19 3.59 -4.26
C LEU A 106 8.52 2.99 -3.76
N ASP A 107 8.65 2.79 -2.46
CA ASP A 107 9.90 2.39 -1.78
C ASP A 107 10.05 0.88 -1.61
N ARG A 108 9.11 0.12 -2.17
CA ARG A 108 9.05 -1.34 -2.11
C ARG A 108 8.67 -1.90 -3.46
N THR A 109 9.08 -3.13 -3.68
CA THR A 109 8.62 -3.95 -4.77
C THR A 109 7.09 -4.02 -4.79
N PRO A 110 6.42 -3.71 -5.92
CA PRO A 110 4.97 -3.74 -5.97
C PRO A 110 4.45 -5.16 -5.73
N TYR A 111 3.35 -5.25 -5.00
CA TYR A 111 2.58 -6.50 -4.87
C TYR A 111 2.41 -7.19 -6.24
N PRO A 112 2.57 -8.52 -6.32
CA PRO A 112 2.50 -9.24 -7.59
C PRO A 112 1.18 -9.01 -8.33
N PRO A 113 1.20 -8.91 -9.67
CA PRO A 113 -0.03 -8.76 -10.44
C PRO A 113 -0.93 -9.98 -10.30
N SER A 114 -2.21 -9.73 -10.12
CA SER A 114 -3.24 -10.77 -10.06
C SER A 114 -4.55 -10.26 -10.69
N PRO A 115 -5.34 -11.11 -11.37
CA PRO A 115 -6.62 -10.69 -11.94
C PRO A 115 -7.62 -10.11 -10.94
N GLY A 116 -7.56 -10.53 -9.66
CA GLY A 116 -8.47 -10.07 -8.61
C GLY A 116 -8.02 -8.79 -7.89
N LEU A 117 -7.15 -7.98 -8.50
CA LEU A 117 -6.75 -6.69 -7.94
C LEU A 117 -7.81 -5.64 -8.24
N LEU A 118 -8.08 -4.76 -7.27
CA LEU A 118 -9.13 -3.73 -7.37
C LEU A 118 -8.93 -2.76 -8.54
N ILE A 119 -7.69 -2.57 -9.00
CA ILE A 119 -7.38 -1.79 -10.19
C ILE A 119 -8.03 -2.33 -11.48
N PHE A 120 -8.28 -3.64 -11.54
CA PHE A 120 -8.95 -4.29 -12.67
C PHE A 120 -10.47 -4.32 -12.53
N GLU A 121 -10.98 -4.08 -11.32
CA GLU A 121 -12.40 -4.19 -10.96
C GLU A 121 -13.13 -2.84 -10.86
N ILE A 122 -12.53 -1.76 -11.37
CA ILE A 122 -13.13 -0.41 -11.27
C ILE A 122 -14.47 -0.39 -12.00
N PRO A 123 -15.61 -0.11 -11.33
CA PRO A 123 -16.91 -0.12 -11.98
C PRO A 123 -17.11 1.11 -12.87
N ASP A 124 -18.01 1.03 -13.85
CA ASP A 124 -18.30 2.13 -14.79
C ASP A 124 -18.85 3.39 -14.11
N ASN A 125 -19.51 3.22 -12.95
CA ASN A 125 -20.00 4.32 -12.13
C ASN A 125 -18.96 4.87 -11.14
N ALA A 126 -17.70 4.44 -11.23
CA ALA A 126 -16.66 4.95 -10.35
C ALA A 126 -16.45 6.46 -10.53
N HIS A 127 -16.25 7.15 -9.42
CA HIS A 127 -15.96 8.58 -9.45
C HIS A 127 -14.72 8.86 -10.32
N GLU A 128 -14.75 9.88 -11.18
CA GLU A 128 -13.70 10.13 -12.19
C GLU A 128 -12.26 10.20 -11.61
N ALA A 129 -12.13 10.73 -10.39
CA ALA A 129 -10.87 10.81 -9.67
C ALA A 129 -10.22 9.43 -9.46
N TRP A 130 -11.02 8.37 -9.26
CA TRP A 130 -10.52 7.00 -9.15
C TRP A 130 -9.95 6.47 -10.47
N HIS A 131 -10.58 6.77 -11.61
CA HIS A 131 -10.00 6.41 -12.92
C HIS A 131 -8.66 7.10 -13.15
N LYS A 132 -8.53 8.37 -12.74
CA LYS A 132 -7.25 9.10 -12.82
C LYS A 132 -6.19 8.47 -11.90
N ALA A 133 -6.56 8.16 -10.66
CA ALA A 133 -5.67 7.55 -9.69
C ALA A 133 -5.23 6.13 -10.09
N ALA A 134 -6.12 5.37 -10.73
CA ALA A 134 -5.80 4.06 -11.28
C ALA A 134 -4.78 4.14 -12.42
N ARG A 135 -4.96 5.09 -13.36
CA ARG A 135 -3.95 5.36 -14.41
C ARG A 135 -2.60 5.76 -13.82
N GLU A 136 -2.62 6.58 -12.78
CA GLU A 136 -1.42 7.03 -12.07
C GLU A 136 -0.63 5.85 -11.46
N ILE A 137 -1.29 4.99 -10.67
CA ILE A 137 -0.60 3.86 -10.08
C ILE A 137 -0.25 2.79 -11.11
N ALA A 138 -1.09 2.57 -12.14
CA ALA A 138 -0.78 1.69 -13.28
C ALA A 138 0.51 2.09 -13.99
N ALA A 139 0.70 3.39 -14.24
CA ALA A 139 1.94 3.91 -14.85
C ALA A 139 3.16 3.70 -13.95
N THR A 140 2.98 3.60 -12.64
CA THR A 140 4.06 3.33 -11.68
C THR A 140 4.40 1.84 -11.61
N VAL A 141 3.39 0.97 -11.46
CA VAL A 141 3.62 -0.47 -11.25
C VAL A 141 3.82 -1.26 -12.55
N GLY A 142 3.28 -0.78 -13.67
CA GLY A 142 3.35 -1.46 -14.96
C GLY A 142 4.78 -1.78 -15.40
N PRO A 143 5.71 -0.80 -15.45
CA PRO A 143 7.10 -1.05 -15.79
C PRO A 143 7.81 -2.02 -14.83
N LEU A 144 7.47 -1.96 -13.55
CA LEU A 144 8.04 -2.82 -12.50
C LEU A 144 7.54 -4.27 -12.62
N TRP A 145 6.28 -4.47 -13.00
CA TRP A 145 5.74 -5.80 -13.28
C TRP A 145 6.27 -6.40 -14.58
N LEU A 146 6.54 -5.57 -15.59
CA LEU A 146 7.14 -6.00 -16.86
C LEU A 146 8.61 -6.41 -16.69
N ASN A 147 9.32 -5.74 -15.79
CA ASN A 147 10.72 -6.03 -15.48
C ASN A 147 10.91 -6.23 -13.97
N PRO A 148 10.46 -7.37 -13.42
CA PRO A 148 10.59 -7.69 -12.00
C PRO A 148 12.05 -7.68 -11.55
N ALA A 149 12.27 -7.35 -10.27
CA ALA A 149 13.61 -7.40 -9.70
C ALA A 149 14.13 -8.85 -9.60
N ALA A 150 15.45 -9.01 -9.58
CA ALA A 150 16.09 -10.34 -9.63
C ALA A 150 15.72 -11.23 -8.42
N ASP A 151 15.50 -10.62 -7.26
CA ASP A 151 15.03 -11.28 -6.04
C ASP A 151 13.59 -11.81 -6.17
N GLU A 152 12.69 -11.08 -6.85
CA GLU A 152 11.35 -11.58 -7.16
C GLU A 152 11.41 -12.82 -8.07
N LEU A 153 12.22 -12.75 -9.12
CA LEU A 153 12.38 -13.85 -10.08
C LEU A 153 12.98 -15.10 -9.40
N ALA A 154 13.86 -14.92 -8.40
CA ALA A 154 14.48 -16.03 -7.67
C ALA A 154 13.48 -16.83 -6.82
N HIS A 155 12.36 -16.23 -6.42
CA HIS A 155 11.31 -16.88 -5.64
C HIS A 155 10.10 -17.30 -6.48
N GLU A 156 10.14 -17.05 -7.78
CA GLU A 156 9.04 -17.32 -8.68
C GLU A 156 8.86 -18.83 -8.93
N ASN A 157 7.60 -19.23 -9.10
CA ASN A 157 7.23 -20.53 -9.62
C ASN A 157 6.28 -20.36 -10.82
N ARG A 158 6.03 -21.45 -11.55
CA ARG A 158 5.18 -21.43 -12.75
C ARG A 158 3.78 -20.80 -12.55
N TYR A 159 3.22 -20.86 -11.34
CA TYR A 159 1.92 -20.27 -11.04
C TYR A 159 2.01 -18.75 -10.92
N MET A 160 3.08 -18.25 -10.28
CA MET A 160 3.36 -16.82 -10.19
C MET A 160 3.67 -16.21 -11.56
N GLU A 161 4.39 -16.92 -12.42
CA GLU A 161 4.66 -16.48 -13.80
C GLU A 161 3.36 -16.31 -14.61
N ALA A 162 2.46 -17.31 -14.54
CA ALA A 162 1.17 -17.26 -15.22
C ALA A 162 0.27 -16.14 -14.67
N GLN A 163 0.25 -15.94 -13.35
CA GLN A 163 -0.49 -14.83 -12.71
C GLN A 163 0.04 -13.48 -13.16
N ARG A 164 1.36 -13.32 -13.22
CA ARG A 164 1.98 -12.08 -13.70
C ARG A 164 1.63 -11.81 -15.15
N ALA A 165 1.75 -12.80 -16.03
CA ALA A 165 1.38 -12.66 -17.43
C ALA A 165 -0.09 -12.25 -17.60
N ALA A 166 -1.00 -12.86 -16.84
CA ALA A 166 -2.42 -12.50 -16.86
C ALA A 166 -2.67 -11.07 -16.37
N GLY A 167 -2.08 -10.66 -15.24
CA GLY A 167 -2.22 -9.31 -14.73
C GLY A 167 -1.61 -8.24 -15.65
N ILE A 168 -0.50 -8.53 -16.33
CA ILE A 168 0.09 -7.64 -17.35
C ILE A 168 -0.85 -7.51 -18.56
N SER A 169 -1.49 -8.60 -19.02
CA SER A 169 -2.48 -8.53 -20.10
C SER A 169 -3.64 -7.62 -19.72
N LEU A 170 -4.21 -7.81 -18.53
CA LEU A 170 -5.29 -6.97 -18.02
C LEU A 170 -4.87 -5.50 -17.88
N LEU A 171 -3.63 -5.25 -17.46
CA LEU A 171 -3.09 -3.89 -17.39
C LEU A 171 -3.02 -3.24 -18.78
N ARG A 172 -2.59 -3.98 -19.80
CA ARG A 172 -2.54 -3.49 -21.19
C ARG A 172 -3.93 -3.21 -21.75
N GLU A 173 -4.87 -4.11 -21.50
CA GLU A 173 -6.25 -3.97 -21.96
C GLU A 173 -6.93 -2.75 -21.33
N ARG A 174 -6.72 -2.54 -20.02
CA ARG A 174 -7.39 -1.48 -19.27
C ARG A 174 -6.65 -0.14 -19.28
N PHE A 175 -5.33 -0.17 -19.43
CA PHE A 175 -4.46 1.00 -19.44
C PHE A 175 -3.38 0.90 -20.53
N PRO A 176 -3.74 1.04 -21.82
CA PRO A 176 -2.84 0.77 -22.94
C PRO A 176 -1.56 1.61 -22.94
N SER A 177 -1.59 2.82 -22.39
CA SER A 177 -0.44 3.73 -22.29
C SER A 177 0.49 3.44 -21.11
N CYS A 178 0.14 2.52 -20.22
CA CYS A 178 0.85 2.30 -18.94
C CYS A 178 1.66 0.99 -18.91
N ALA A 179 1.68 0.26 -20.02
CA ALA A 179 2.28 -1.08 -20.12
C ALA A 179 3.35 -1.19 -21.23
N GLY A 180 3.92 -0.04 -21.62
CA GLY A 180 4.98 0.11 -22.61
C GLY A 180 6.31 0.48 -21.98
#